data_AF-A0A7Z9U8V6-F1
#
_entry.id   AF-A0A7Z9U8V6-F1
#
_cell.length_a   1.000
_cell.length_b   1.000
_cell.length_c   1.000
_cell.angle_alpha   90.00
_cell.angle_beta   90.00
_cell.angle_gamma   90.00
#
_symmetry.space_group_name_H-M   'P 1'
#
loop_
_entity.id
_entity.type
_entity.pdbx_description
1 polymer ?
#
loop_
_entity_poly.entity_id
_entity_poly.type
_entity_poly.pdbx_seq_one_letter_code
_entity_poly.pdbx_strand_id
1 'polypeptide(L)'
;MSAGDLNVLDELSTQAESVDLKEVQPILAQAIRKLRREGISLSDRRAVRAQNLIAAAAAISGREKAGPEDLWPLVLAVPTEDDQKLARRCLRELLSQTDNPALHHLAENASAALQVRARMLAEEGEKALRVEGVLRDIDANFSETDLPAELAQLRERLKSSLS
;
A
#
# COMPACT_ATOMS: atom_id res chain seq x y z
N MET A 1 -11.57 -10.42 -14.57
CA MET A 1 -12.36 -10.47 -13.34
C MET A 1 -13.82 -10.33 -13.75
N SER A 2 -14.61 -11.38 -13.57
CA SER A 2 -16.06 -11.40 -13.81
C SER A 2 -16.79 -10.57 -12.75
N ALA A 3 -18.03 -10.15 -13.00
CA ALA A 3 -18.88 -9.51 -11.99
C ALA A 3 -19.07 -10.38 -10.73
N GLY A 4 -19.01 -11.71 -10.89
CA GLY A 4 -19.00 -12.65 -9.75
C GLY A 4 -17.74 -12.57 -8.89
N ASP A 5 -16.59 -12.20 -9.46
CA ASP A 5 -15.32 -12.09 -8.71
C ASP A 5 -15.33 -10.86 -7.79
N LEU A 6 -16.03 -9.79 -8.18
CA LEU A 6 -16.16 -8.57 -7.37
C LEU A 6 -17.06 -8.79 -6.14
N ASN A 7 -18.17 -9.51 -6.30
CA ASN A 7 -19.06 -9.83 -5.17
C ASN A 7 -18.33 -10.67 -4.10
N VAL A 8 -17.52 -11.64 -4.51
CA VAL A 8 -16.71 -12.45 -3.57
C VAL A 8 -15.70 -11.59 -2.81
N LEU A 9 -15.10 -10.59 -3.48
CA LEU A 9 -14.19 -9.66 -2.82
C LEU A 9 -14.91 -8.74 -1.83
N ASP A 10 -16.11 -8.27 -2.16
CA ASP A 10 -16.93 -7.43 -1.27
C ASP A 10 -17.42 -8.22 -0.04
N GLU A 11 -17.81 -9.47 -0.23
CA GLU A 11 -18.16 -10.40 0.85
C GLU A 11 -16.97 -10.65 1.79
N LEU A 12 -15.79 -10.94 1.23
CA LEU A 12 -14.56 -11.11 2.01
C LEU A 12 -14.13 -9.84 2.73
N SER A 13 -14.28 -8.66 2.10
CA SER A 13 -13.99 -7.37 2.73
C SER A 13 -14.89 -7.13 3.93
N THR A 14 -16.19 -7.38 3.77
CA THR A 14 -17.19 -7.26 4.83
C THR A 14 -16.90 -8.23 5.98
N GLN A 15 -16.50 -9.46 5.65
CA GLN A 15 -16.10 -10.45 6.65
C GLN A 15 -14.84 -10.02 7.41
N ALA A 16 -13.83 -9.48 6.72
CA ALA A 16 -12.62 -8.99 7.36
C ALA A 16 -12.89 -7.85 8.35
N GLU A 17 -13.85 -6.96 8.05
CA GLU A 17 -14.24 -5.87 8.94
C GLU A 17 -14.90 -6.34 10.24
N SER A 18 -15.51 -7.54 10.26
CA SER A 18 -16.18 -8.09 11.44
C SER A 18 -15.32 -9.00 12.31
N VAL A 19 -14.08 -9.29 11.91
CA VAL A 19 -13.17 -10.17 12.66
C VAL A 19 -12.81 -9.57 14.03
N ASP A 20 -12.93 -10.38 15.09
CA ASP A 20 -12.50 -10.01 16.43
C ASP A 20 -10.96 -10.07 16.54
N LEU A 21 -10.36 -8.93 16.88
CA LEU A 21 -8.92 -8.76 17.05
C LEU A 21 -8.45 -8.79 18.52
N LYS A 22 -9.36 -8.93 19.50
CA LYS A 22 -9.02 -8.78 20.93
C LYS A 22 -7.88 -9.69 21.38
N GLU A 23 -7.82 -10.91 20.87
CA GLU A 23 -6.80 -11.89 21.24
C GLU A 23 -5.41 -11.52 20.69
N VAL A 24 -5.33 -10.99 19.47
CA VAL A 24 -4.07 -10.62 18.82
C VAL A 24 -3.56 -9.23 19.20
N GLN A 25 -4.42 -8.32 19.66
CA GLN A 25 -4.04 -6.96 20.09
C GLN A 25 -2.85 -6.91 21.08
N PRO A 26 -2.84 -7.67 22.19
CA PRO A 26 -1.70 -7.67 23.11
C PRO A 26 -0.42 -8.22 22.47
N ILE A 27 -0.54 -9.23 21.61
CA ILE A 27 0.59 -9.84 20.90
C ILE A 27 1.18 -8.86 19.89
N LEU A 28 0.32 -8.16 19.15
CA LEU A 28 0.70 -7.10 18.22
C LEU A 28 1.41 -5.95 18.94
N ALA A 29 0.90 -5.52 20.10
CA ALA A 29 1.55 -4.49 20.92
C ALA A 29 2.93 -4.93 21.41
N GLN A 30 3.09 -6.20 21.82
CA GLN A 30 4.38 -6.76 22.19
C GLN A 30 5.34 -6.80 20.98
N ALA A 31 4.86 -7.24 19.82
CA ALA A 31 5.64 -7.32 18.60
C ALA A 31 6.12 -5.93 18.15
N ILE A 32 5.24 -4.92 18.14
CA ILE A 32 5.60 -3.53 17.82
C ILE A 32 6.65 -2.98 18.81
N ARG A 33 6.51 -3.26 20.10
CA ARG A 33 7.54 -2.89 21.10
C ARG A 33 8.86 -3.59 20.83
N LYS A 34 8.86 -4.86 20.44
CA LYS A 34 10.08 -5.61 20.08
C LYS A 34 10.74 -5.00 18.85
N LEU A 35 9.98 -4.72 17.79
CA LEU A 35 10.47 -4.05 16.58
C LEU A 35 11.12 -2.69 16.89
N ARG A 36 10.49 -1.87 17.74
CA ARG A 36 11.03 -0.56 18.13
C ARG A 36 12.38 -0.65 18.84
N ARG A 37 12.59 -1.68 19.67
CA ARG A 37 13.90 -1.91 20.34
C ARG A 37 15.02 -2.24 19.36
N GLU A 38 14.66 -2.85 18.24
CA GLU A 38 15.57 -3.20 17.14
C GLU A 38 15.75 -2.05 16.13
N GLY A 39 15.25 -0.85 16.46
CA GLY A 39 15.34 0.33 15.59
C GLY A 39 14.23 0.42 14.53
N ILE A 40 13.32 -0.54 14.44
CA ILE A 40 12.23 -0.56 13.45
C ILE A 40 11.01 0.19 14.01
N SER A 41 10.76 1.38 13.47
CA SER A 41 9.59 2.19 13.86
C SER A 41 8.44 2.05 12.87
N LEU A 42 7.29 1.60 13.36
CA LEU A 42 6.02 1.59 12.64
C LEU A 42 5.21 2.85 12.99
N SER A 43 4.76 3.58 11.97
CA SER A 43 3.78 4.67 12.15
C SER A 43 2.39 4.12 12.47
N ASP A 44 1.53 4.94 13.07
CA ASP A 44 0.17 4.55 13.43
C ASP A 44 -0.62 4.03 12.23
N ARG A 45 -0.52 4.72 11.08
CA ARG A 45 -1.13 4.27 9.83
C ARG A 45 -0.68 2.87 9.41
N ARG A 46 0.61 2.53 9.60
CA ARG A 46 1.14 1.19 9.29
C ARG A 46 0.68 0.14 10.30
N ALA A 47 0.56 0.51 11.58
CA ALA A 47 0.03 -0.37 12.61
C ALA A 47 -1.46 -0.71 12.35
N VAL A 48 -2.29 0.28 11.99
CA VAL A 48 -3.68 0.06 11.58
C VAL A 48 -3.76 -0.80 10.32
N ARG A 49 -2.91 -0.53 9.32
CA ARG A 49 -2.85 -1.37 8.12
C ARG A 49 -2.49 -2.82 8.44
N ALA A 50 -1.56 -3.05 9.37
CA ALA A 50 -1.21 -4.39 9.82
C ALA A 50 -2.42 -5.10 10.44
N GLN A 51 -3.18 -4.40 11.31
CA GLN A 51 -4.41 -4.94 11.92
C GLN A 51 -5.44 -5.35 10.87
N ASN A 52 -5.68 -4.51 9.86
CA ASN A 52 -6.62 -4.84 8.78
C ASN A 52 -6.16 -6.05 7.96
N LEU A 53 -4.86 -6.20 7.72
CA LEU A 53 -4.33 -7.37 7.00
C LEU A 53 -4.39 -8.66 7.86
N ILE A 54 -4.20 -8.55 9.17
CA ILE A 54 -4.38 -9.65 10.12
C ILE A 54 -5.85 -10.10 10.13
N ALA A 55 -6.79 -9.15 10.16
CA ALA A 55 -8.22 -9.43 10.05
C ALA A 55 -8.57 -10.13 8.72
N ALA A 56 -8.02 -9.63 7.61
CA ALA A 56 -8.20 -10.26 6.30
C ALA A 56 -7.62 -11.68 6.24
N ALA A 57 -6.48 -11.95 6.88
CA ALA A 57 -5.89 -13.30 6.94
C ALA A 57 -6.80 -14.28 7.68
N ALA A 58 -7.42 -13.86 8.78
CA ALA A 58 -8.40 -14.64 9.52
C ALA A 58 -9.67 -14.89 8.68
N ALA A 59 -10.20 -13.85 8.02
CA ALA A 59 -11.39 -13.96 7.17
C ALA A 59 -11.17 -14.89 5.96
N ILE A 60 -10.02 -14.79 5.28
CA ILE A 60 -9.64 -15.72 4.18
C ILE A 60 -9.54 -17.16 4.70
N SER A 61 -9.16 -17.34 5.96
CA SER A 61 -9.14 -18.64 6.64
C SER A 61 -10.53 -19.10 7.12
N GLY A 62 -11.59 -18.33 6.86
CA GLY A 62 -12.95 -18.62 7.32
C GLY A 62 -13.15 -18.43 8.83
N ARG A 63 -12.24 -17.71 9.51
CA ARG A 63 -12.29 -17.48 10.96
C ARG A 63 -12.85 -16.10 11.27
N GLU A 64 -13.72 -16.03 12.29
CA GLU A 64 -14.31 -14.79 12.81
C GLU A 64 -13.43 -14.13 13.89
N LYS A 65 -12.36 -14.81 14.32
CA LYS A 65 -11.41 -14.34 15.33
C LYS A 65 -10.02 -14.48 14.79
N ALA A 66 -9.24 -13.42 14.86
CA ALA A 66 -7.82 -13.49 14.52
C ALA A 66 -7.04 -14.15 15.66
N GLY A 67 -6.10 -15.01 15.30
CA GLY A 67 -5.21 -15.71 16.22
C GLY A 67 -3.73 -15.39 15.93
N PRO A 68 -2.80 -15.92 16.75
CA PRO A 68 -1.37 -15.79 16.50
C PRO A 68 -0.94 -16.20 15.08
N GLU A 69 -1.65 -17.14 14.48
CA GLU A 69 -1.46 -17.62 13.12
C GLU A 69 -1.73 -16.57 12.04
N ASP A 70 -2.33 -15.44 12.39
CA ASP A 70 -2.62 -14.34 11.46
C ASP A 70 -1.61 -13.21 11.55
N LEU A 71 -0.61 -13.27 12.44
CA LEU A 71 0.27 -12.14 12.76
C LEU A 71 1.29 -11.78 11.68
N TRP A 72 1.49 -12.65 10.70
CA TRP A 72 2.51 -12.48 9.67
C TRP A 72 2.44 -11.21 8.81
N PRO A 73 1.26 -10.59 8.53
CA PRO A 73 1.21 -9.35 7.78
C PRO A 73 1.86 -8.17 8.53
N LEU A 74 2.17 -8.32 9.83
CA LEU A 74 2.97 -7.35 10.56
C LEU A 74 4.33 -7.11 9.90
N VAL A 75 4.96 -8.16 9.37
CA VAL A 75 6.23 -8.03 8.64
C VAL A 75 6.02 -7.15 7.40
N LEU A 76 4.92 -7.32 6.66
CA LEU A 76 4.62 -6.50 5.48
C LEU A 76 4.41 -5.02 5.77
N ALA A 77 3.96 -4.69 6.98
CA ALA A 77 3.77 -3.31 7.39
C ALA A 77 5.10 -2.57 7.63
N VAL A 78 6.21 -3.30 7.74
CA VAL A 78 7.57 -2.76 7.89
C VAL A 78 8.06 -2.16 6.55
N PRO A 79 8.59 -0.92 6.55
CA PRO A 79 8.76 -0.12 5.33
C PRO A 79 9.81 -0.64 4.34
N THR A 80 10.92 -1.20 4.81
CA THR A 80 12.06 -1.56 3.95
C THR A 80 12.28 -3.07 3.94
N GLU A 81 12.86 -3.59 2.86
CA GLU A 81 13.15 -5.02 2.75
C GLU A 81 14.17 -5.49 3.81
N ASP A 82 15.15 -4.65 4.15
CA ASP A 82 16.13 -4.94 5.18
C ASP A 82 15.51 -4.96 6.58
N ASP A 83 14.63 -4.00 6.89
CA ASP A 83 13.88 -4.01 8.15
C ASP A 83 12.91 -5.18 8.20
N GLN A 84 12.33 -5.60 7.07
CA GLN A 84 11.51 -6.81 7.01
C GLN A 84 12.33 -8.08 7.31
N LYS A 85 13.54 -8.19 6.76
CA LYS A 85 14.46 -9.30 7.08
C LYS A 85 14.82 -9.31 8.57
N LEU A 86 15.11 -8.14 9.15
CA LEU A 86 15.35 -7.99 10.58
C LEU A 86 14.10 -8.35 11.40
N ALA A 87 12.92 -7.85 11.02
CA ALA A 87 11.64 -8.16 11.66
C ALA A 87 11.35 -9.67 11.68
N ARG A 88 11.54 -10.40 10.57
CA ARG A 88 11.37 -11.86 10.51
C ARG A 88 12.31 -12.58 11.48
N ARG A 89 13.54 -12.10 11.65
CA ARG A 89 14.48 -12.66 12.64
C ARG A 89 14.02 -12.38 14.07
N CYS A 90 13.70 -11.13 14.38
CA CYS A 90 13.34 -10.70 15.74
C CYS A 90 11.99 -11.27 16.20
N LEU A 91 11.04 -11.45 15.28
CA LEU A 91 9.70 -11.96 15.57
C LEU A 91 9.57 -13.47 15.34
N ARG A 92 10.66 -14.20 15.05
CA ARG A 92 10.62 -15.63 14.70
C ARG A 92 9.79 -16.49 15.65
N GLU A 93 9.95 -16.30 16.95
CA GLU A 93 9.20 -17.05 17.97
C GLU A 93 7.70 -16.73 17.92
N LEU A 94 7.33 -15.46 17.74
CA LEU A 94 5.94 -15.01 17.63
C LEU A 94 5.29 -15.49 16.32
N LEU A 95 6.05 -15.54 15.24
CA LEU A 95 5.60 -15.98 13.92
C LEU A 95 5.69 -17.50 13.73
N SER A 96 6.18 -18.25 14.73
CA SER A 96 6.31 -19.71 14.63
C SER A 96 4.97 -20.42 14.51
N GLN A 97 3.90 -19.78 14.96
CA GLN A 97 2.53 -20.28 14.89
C GLN A 97 1.82 -19.88 13.59
N THR A 98 2.49 -19.16 12.70
CA THR A 98 1.86 -18.68 11.49
C THR A 98 1.77 -19.76 10.42
N ASP A 99 0.53 -20.18 10.14
CA ASP A 99 0.24 -21.16 9.12
C ASP A 99 0.34 -20.54 7.71
N ASN A 100 0.86 -21.35 6.79
CA ASN A 100 0.95 -21.11 5.35
C ASN A 100 1.99 -20.08 4.85
N PRO A 101 3.25 -20.52 4.65
CA PRO A 101 4.31 -19.74 4.01
C PRO A 101 3.96 -19.21 2.61
N ALA A 102 3.05 -19.86 1.87
CA ALA A 102 2.67 -19.42 0.54
C ALA A 102 1.83 -18.13 0.58
N LEU A 103 0.92 -18.00 1.57
CA LEU A 103 0.14 -16.77 1.77
C LEU A 103 1.03 -15.58 2.12
N HIS A 104 2.07 -15.81 2.93
CA HIS A 104 3.07 -14.80 3.25
C HIS A 104 3.74 -14.28 1.98
N HIS A 105 4.26 -15.20 1.15
CA HIS A 105 4.96 -14.85 -0.07
C HIS A 105 4.04 -14.14 -1.08
N LEU A 106 2.78 -14.58 -1.21
CA LEU A 106 1.80 -13.93 -2.07
C LEU A 106 1.51 -12.49 -1.64
N ALA A 107 1.36 -12.25 -0.34
CA ALA A 107 1.08 -10.92 0.16
C ALA A 107 2.33 -10.02 0.24
N GLU A 108 3.53 -10.58 0.41
CA GLU A 108 4.80 -9.88 0.17
C GLU A 108 4.84 -9.33 -1.25
N ASN A 109 4.56 -10.17 -2.24
CA ASN A 109 4.50 -9.77 -3.65
C ASN A 109 3.43 -8.69 -3.89
N ALA A 110 2.24 -8.83 -3.30
CA ALA A 110 1.17 -7.84 -3.44
C ALA A 110 1.55 -6.47 -2.83
N SER A 111 2.21 -6.47 -1.66
CA SER A 111 2.70 -5.24 -1.03
C SER A 111 3.76 -4.55 -1.87
N ALA A 112 4.69 -5.32 -2.44
CA ALA A 112 5.72 -4.80 -3.35
C ALA A 112 5.10 -4.17 -4.61
N ALA A 113 4.08 -4.80 -5.21
CA ALA A 113 3.37 -4.26 -6.37
C ALA A 113 2.71 -2.89 -6.07
N LEU A 114 2.19 -2.69 -4.86
CA LEU A 114 1.62 -1.38 -4.46
C LEU A 114 2.70 -0.28 -4.37
N GLN A 115 3.92 -0.61 -3.91
CA GLN A 115 5.02 0.36 -3.89
C GLN A 115 5.44 0.77 -5.30
N VAL A 116 5.54 -0.21 -6.21
CA VAL A 116 5.80 0.07 -7.62
C VAL A 116 4.71 0.97 -8.18
N ARG A 117 3.43 0.67 -7.93
CA ARG A 117 2.31 1.52 -8.37
C ARG A 117 2.38 2.94 -7.79
N ALA A 118 2.71 3.09 -6.51
CA ALA A 118 2.85 4.40 -5.88
C ALA A 118 3.96 5.23 -6.54
N ARG A 119 5.10 4.61 -6.83
CA ARG A 119 6.20 5.26 -7.55
C ARG A 119 5.80 5.68 -8.96
N MET A 120 5.15 4.80 -9.70
CA MET A 120 4.62 5.11 -11.04
C MET A 120 3.66 6.30 -11.02
N LEU A 121 2.76 6.36 -10.02
CA LEU A 121 1.83 7.47 -9.85
C LEU A 121 2.55 8.78 -9.50
N ALA A 122 3.59 8.74 -8.65
CA ALA A 122 4.38 9.91 -8.31
C ALA A 122 5.15 10.45 -9.53
N GLU A 123 5.80 9.57 -10.29
CA GLU A 123 6.51 9.94 -11.52
C GLU A 123 5.56 10.53 -12.56
N GLU A 124 4.36 9.99 -12.70
CA GLU A 124 3.35 10.53 -13.61
C GLU A 124 2.80 11.88 -13.14
N GLY A 125 2.58 12.06 -11.84
CA GLY A 125 2.20 13.34 -11.25
C GLY A 125 3.25 14.43 -11.47
N GLU A 126 4.54 14.11 -11.34
CA GLU A 126 5.63 15.05 -11.64
C GLU A 126 5.65 15.49 -13.10
N LYS A 127 5.43 14.55 -14.04
CA LYS A 127 5.35 14.90 -15.46
C LYS A 127 4.18 15.82 -15.73
N ALA A 128 3.00 15.54 -15.16
CA ALA A 128 1.82 16.38 -15.31
C ALA A 128 2.09 17.81 -14.80
N LEU A 129 2.74 17.96 -13.64
CA LEU A 129 3.13 19.27 -13.10
C LEU A 129 4.11 20.02 -14.01
N ARG A 130 5.07 19.34 -14.65
CA ARG A 130 5.98 19.96 -15.62
C ARG A 130 5.23 20.45 -16.86
N VAL A 131 4.29 19.64 -17.37
CA VAL A 131 3.43 20.02 -18.50
C VAL A 131 2.59 21.26 -18.16
N GLU A 132 1.99 21.28 -16.98
CA GLU A 132 1.22 22.43 -16.48
C GLU A 132 2.10 23.69 -16.34
N GLY A 133 3.34 23.55 -15.87
CA GLY A 133 4.30 24.65 -15.77
C GLY A 133 4.62 25.27 -17.14
N VAL A 134 4.91 24.45 -18.15
CA VAL A 134 5.17 24.92 -19.52
C VAL A 134 3.94 25.62 -20.10
N LEU A 135 2.73 25.09 -19.87
CA LEU A 135 1.49 25.74 -20.29
C LEU A 135 1.31 27.11 -19.64
N ARG A 136 1.55 27.23 -18.33
CA ARG A 136 1.50 28.51 -17.61
C ARG A 136 2.50 29.52 -18.16
N ASP A 137 3.73 29.10 -18.46
CA ASP A 137 4.75 29.98 -19.01
C ASP A 137 4.38 30.48 -20.41
N ILE A 138 3.78 29.64 -21.25
CA ILE A 138 3.27 30.05 -22.56
C ILE A 138 2.14 31.08 -22.39
N ASP A 139 1.14 30.77 -21.55
CA ASP A 139 -0.02 31.63 -21.33
C ASP A 139 0.34 32.96 -20.65
N ALA A 140 1.43 33.01 -19.88
CA ALA A 140 1.90 34.23 -19.22
C ALA A 140 2.71 35.16 -20.14
N ASN A 141 3.42 34.61 -21.13
CA ASN A 141 4.35 35.38 -21.97
C ASN A 141 3.80 35.72 -23.36
N PHE A 142 2.73 35.05 -23.82
CA PHE A 142 2.18 35.23 -25.15
C PHE A 142 0.66 35.44 -25.12
N SER A 143 0.20 36.48 -25.82
CA SER A 143 -1.22 36.73 -26.06
C SER A 143 -1.75 35.83 -27.19
N GLU A 144 -3.07 35.66 -27.29
CA GLU A 144 -3.68 34.83 -28.36
C GLU A 144 -3.34 35.34 -29.78
N THR A 145 -3.03 36.62 -29.94
CA THR A 145 -2.72 37.25 -31.22
C THR A 145 -1.24 37.23 -31.59
N ASP A 146 -0.34 37.08 -30.61
CA ASP A 146 1.12 37.12 -30.80
C ASP A 146 1.81 35.77 -30.53
N LEU A 147 1.04 34.68 -30.34
CA LEU A 147 1.58 33.35 -30.09
C LEU A 147 2.22 32.76 -31.37
N PRO A 148 3.52 32.42 -31.37
CA PRO A 148 4.17 31.77 -32.50
C PRO A 148 3.50 30.45 -32.86
N ALA A 149 3.39 30.16 -34.17
CA ALA A 149 2.69 28.97 -34.66
C ALA A 149 3.24 27.64 -34.10
N GLU A 150 4.55 27.57 -33.83
CA GLU A 150 5.22 26.41 -33.24
C GLU A 150 4.78 26.17 -31.78
N LEU A 151 4.58 27.24 -31.00
CA LEU A 151 4.08 27.16 -29.63
C LEU A 151 2.57 26.92 -29.58
N ALA A 152 1.81 27.42 -30.55
CA ALA A 152 0.37 27.15 -30.66
C ALA A 152 0.10 25.64 -30.81
N GLN A 153 0.84 24.95 -31.67
CA GLN A 153 0.72 23.49 -31.83
C GLN A 153 1.17 22.72 -30.59
N LEU A 154 2.26 23.15 -29.95
CA LEU A 154 2.75 22.52 -28.73
C LEU A 154 1.74 22.67 -27.57
N ARG A 155 1.18 23.88 -27.39
CA ARG A 155 0.19 24.18 -26.35
C ARG A 155 -1.04 23.28 -26.44
N GLU A 156 -1.59 23.08 -27.63
CA GLU A 156 -2.75 22.18 -27.82
C GLU A 156 -2.43 20.71 -27.52
N ARG A 157 -1.23 20.24 -27.92
CA ARG A 157 -0.75 18.89 -27.57
C ARG A 157 -0.59 18.72 -26.07
N LEU A 158 -0.05 19.72 -25.37
CA LEU A 158 0.15 19.69 -23.92
C LEU A 158 -1.17 19.72 -23.16
N LYS A 159 -2.15 20.55 -23.57
CA LYS A 159 -3.51 20.55 -23.00
C LYS A 159 -4.19 19.18 -23.14
N SER A 160 -4.06 18.56 -24.32
CA SER A 160 -4.61 17.23 -24.59
C SER A 160 -3.96 16.13 -23.75
N SER A 161 -2.74 16.35 -23.23
CA SER A 161 -2.05 15.38 -22.37
C SER A 161 -2.42 15.48 -20.88
N LEU A 162 -3.15 16.53 -20.49
CA LEU A 162 -3.64 16.76 -19.12
C LEU A 162 -5.16 16.51 -18.96
N SER A 163 -5.85 16.16 -20.05
CA SER A 163 -7.30 15.88 -20.08
C SER A 163 -7.59 14.38 -20.10
#